data_AF-A0A1F2R4J3-F1
#
_entry.id   AF-A0A1F2R4J3-F1
#
_cell.length_a   1.000
_cell.length_b   1.000
_cell.length_c   1.000
_cell.angle_alpha   90.00
_cell.angle_beta   90.00
_cell.angle_gamma   90.00
#
_symmetry.space_group_name_H-M   'P 1'
#
loop_
_entity.id
_entity.type
_entity.pdbx_description
1 polymer ?
#
loop_
_entity_poly.entity_id
_entity_poly.type
_entity_poly.pdbx_seq_one_letter_code
_entity_poly.pdbx_strand_id
1 'polypeptide(L)'
;MAVDIFIAVGGFLIQCGLALLGLKLTHWKHKFLFSVLVIFGAALMAIAVKRSLDSQKRIETLLGAIGSRGFMEFNMPPKLLPGFSTIATDRVIAMELGHTNRGNADVRSAFSFSGLMVSEGIYSAGTDRFMRFKFGEEMALRANKTVRGQYGPGRGVVGTRYIPPLTSKQVDAILNGDIRIFAFGWTTWVEATGEQVIETCLWLQRPQSAQLITERMRWNRCAE
;
A
#
# COMPACT_ATOMS: atom_id res chain seq x y z
N MET A 1 6.82 15.83 -21.83
CA MET A 1 7.11 14.82 -22.86
C MET A 1 7.27 15.42 -24.25
N ALA A 2 6.22 15.91 -24.93
CA ALA A 2 6.37 16.49 -26.28
C ALA A 2 7.38 17.66 -26.32
N VAL A 3 7.32 18.57 -25.34
CA VAL A 3 8.22 19.72 -25.24
C VAL A 3 9.68 19.34 -25.00
N ASP A 4 9.94 18.27 -24.24
CA ASP A 4 11.29 17.81 -23.93
C ASP A 4 11.96 17.18 -25.16
N ILE A 5 11.17 16.46 -25.96
CA ILE A 5 11.61 15.91 -27.25
C ILE A 5 11.96 17.05 -28.22
N PHE A 6 11.13 18.09 -28.29
CA PHE A 6 11.43 19.27 -29.12
C PHE A 6 12.73 19.98 -28.71
N ILE A 7 13.01 20.11 -27.40
CA ILE A 7 14.25 20.73 -26.91
C ILE A 7 15.47 19.85 -27.24
N ALA A 8 15.37 18.53 -27.05
CA ALA A 8 16.45 17.61 -27.35
C ALA A 8 16.80 17.58 -28.85
N VAL A 9 15.79 17.47 -29.71
CA VAL A 9 15.96 17.48 -31.18
C VAL A 9 16.46 18.84 -31.66
N GLY A 10 15.91 19.93 -31.11
CA GLY A 10 16.36 21.30 -31.44
C GLY A 10 17.82 21.55 -31.05
N GLY A 11 18.24 21.10 -29.86
CA GLY A 11 19.62 21.21 -29.41
C GLY A 11 20.60 20.44 -30.30
N PHE A 12 20.24 19.23 -30.71
CA PHE A 12 21.04 18.41 -31.62
C PHE A 12 21.23 19.08 -32.99
N LEU A 13 20.16 19.62 -33.57
CA LEU A 13 20.23 20.33 -34.87
C LEU A 13 21.11 21.58 -34.80
N ILE A 14 21.07 22.32 -33.69
CA ILE A 14 21.93 23.49 -33.46
C ILE A 14 23.40 23.09 -33.35
N GLN A 15 23.71 21.98 -32.64
CA GLN A 15 25.08 21.47 -32.55
C GLN A 15 25.64 21.03 -33.90
N CYS A 16 24.83 20.32 -34.72
CA CYS A 16 25.21 19.98 -36.09
C CYS A 16 25.44 21.22 -36.96
N GLY A 17 24.59 22.25 -36.82
CA GLY A 17 24.73 23.52 -37.53
C GLY A 17 26.01 24.27 -37.15
N LEU A 18 26.34 24.33 -35.86
CA LEU A 18 27.58 24.96 -35.37
C LEU A 18 28.84 24.23 -35.87
N ALA A 19 28.83 22.90 -35.89
CA ALA A 19 29.94 22.10 -36.41
C ALA A 19 30.18 22.37 -37.92
N LEU A 20 29.11 22.45 -38.71
CA LEU A 20 29.18 22.77 -40.14
C LEU A 20 29.66 24.20 -40.41
N LEU A 21 29.22 25.17 -39.60
CA LEU A 21 29.65 26.57 -39.71
C LEU A 21 31.11 26.76 -39.28
N GLY A 22 31.57 26.03 -38.27
CA GLY A 22 32.97 26.02 -37.82
C GLY A 22 33.97 25.72 -38.92
N LEU A 23 33.60 24.83 -39.86
CA LEU A 23 34.42 24.44 -41.01
C LEU A 23 34.53 25.53 -42.09
N LYS A 24 33.67 26.56 -42.10
CA LYS A 24 33.61 27.60 -43.14
C LYS A 24 33.99 29.02 -42.68
N LEU A 25 34.52 29.18 -41.46
CA LEU A 25 34.84 30.49 -40.87
C LEU A 25 36.16 31.09 -41.40
N THR A 26 36.19 31.54 -42.66
CA THR A 26 37.29 32.38 -43.18
C THR A 26 36.93 33.88 -43.28
N HIS A 27 35.63 34.24 -43.20
CA HIS A 27 35.14 35.62 -43.42
C HIS A 27 34.41 36.23 -42.20
N TRP A 28 34.64 37.51 -41.91
CA TRP A 28 34.19 38.18 -40.67
C TRP A 28 32.67 38.20 -40.46
N LYS A 29 31.88 38.27 -41.55
CA LYS A 29 30.40 38.19 -41.50
C LYS A 29 29.87 36.88 -40.89
N HIS A 30 30.59 35.77 -41.05
CA HIS A 30 30.19 34.48 -40.48
C HIS A 30 30.48 34.38 -38.98
N LYS A 31 31.43 35.17 -38.45
CA LYS A 31 31.74 35.22 -37.02
C LYS A 31 30.60 35.82 -36.20
N PHE A 32 29.93 36.85 -36.72
CA PHE A 32 28.77 37.45 -36.05
C PHE A 32 27.60 36.46 -35.96
N LEU A 33 27.25 35.81 -37.08
CA LEU A 33 26.19 34.81 -37.11
C LEU A 33 26.48 33.64 -36.18
N PHE A 34 27.73 33.16 -36.16
CA PHE A 34 28.18 32.13 -35.22
C PHE A 34 28.00 32.59 -33.76
N SER A 35 28.40 33.83 -33.43
CA SER A 35 28.24 34.36 -32.08
C SER A 35 26.77 34.43 -31.64
N VAL A 36 25.86 34.86 -32.52
CA VAL A 36 24.42 34.89 -32.23
C VAL A 36 23.89 33.48 -31.99
N LEU A 37 24.32 32.50 -32.80
CA LEU A 37 23.87 31.12 -32.70
C LEU A 37 24.38 30.42 -31.43
N VAL A 38 25.61 30.74 -31.01
CA VAL A 38 26.17 30.31 -29.71
C VAL A 38 25.38 30.89 -28.54
N ILE A 39 25.08 32.20 -28.55
CA ILE A 39 24.27 32.85 -27.49
C ILE A 39 22.88 32.23 -27.42
N PHE A 40 22.25 31.97 -28.56
CA PHE A 40 20.94 31.32 -28.62
C PHE A 40 20.99 29.89 -28.08
N GLY A 41 22.00 29.10 -28.46
CA GLY A 41 22.23 27.76 -27.91
C GLY A 41 22.42 27.77 -26.39
N ALA A 42 23.20 28.73 -25.88
CA ALA A 42 23.41 28.90 -24.43
C ALA A 42 22.11 29.25 -23.71
N ALA A 43 21.26 30.11 -24.28
CA ALA A 43 19.96 30.45 -23.71
C ALA A 43 19.00 29.25 -23.65
N LEU A 44 18.94 28.44 -24.71
CA LEU A 44 18.14 27.21 -24.72
C LEU A 44 18.64 26.19 -23.69
N MET A 45 19.97 26.03 -23.57
CA MET A 45 20.57 25.15 -22.57
C MET A 45 20.25 25.62 -21.15
N ALA A 46 20.32 26.93 -20.88
CA ALA A 46 19.93 27.49 -19.58
C ALA A 46 18.46 27.22 -19.24
N ILE A 47 17.54 27.33 -20.22
CA ILE A 47 16.12 27.00 -20.05
C ILE A 47 15.94 25.50 -19.76
N ALA A 48 16.63 24.63 -20.49
CA ALA A 48 16.54 23.19 -20.31
C ALA A 48 17.04 22.77 -18.92
N VAL A 49 18.19 23.29 -18.48
CA VAL A 49 18.75 23.04 -17.15
C VAL A 49 17.79 23.54 -16.07
N LYS A 50 17.24 24.75 -16.20
CA LYS A 50 16.27 25.29 -15.23
C LYS A 50 15.05 24.37 -15.09
N ARG A 51 14.47 23.92 -16.21
CA ARG A 51 13.33 23.00 -16.19
C ARG A 51 13.66 21.65 -15.55
N SER A 52 14.86 21.12 -15.82
CA SER A 52 15.32 19.89 -15.19
C SER A 52 15.43 20.04 -13.67
N LEU A 53 16.02 21.13 -13.19
CA LEU A 53 16.11 21.45 -11.76
C LEU A 53 14.73 21.65 -11.11
N ASP A 54 13.81 22.35 -11.78
CA ASP A 54 12.44 22.54 -11.28
C ASP A 54 11.68 21.21 -11.18
N SER A 55 11.90 20.30 -12.14
CA SER A 55 11.31 18.95 -12.10
C SER A 55 11.87 18.12 -10.95
N GLN A 56 13.18 18.19 -10.69
CA GLN A 56 13.79 17.50 -9.55
C GLN A 56 13.23 18.01 -8.22
N LYS A 57 13.16 19.33 -8.04
CA LYS A 57 12.55 19.94 -6.83
C LYS A 57 11.11 19.50 -6.62
N ARG A 58 10.32 19.39 -7.70
CA ARG A 58 8.95 18.90 -7.60
C ARG A 58 8.90 17.44 -7.15
N ILE A 59 9.77 16.59 -7.68
CA ILE A 59 9.88 15.19 -7.26
C ILE A 59 10.32 15.09 -5.79
N GLU A 60 11.32 15.86 -5.38
CA GLU A 60 11.76 15.92 -3.97
C GLU A 60 10.64 16.43 -3.05
N THR A 61 9.87 17.43 -3.48
CA THR A 61 8.71 17.91 -2.71
C THR A 61 7.63 16.84 -2.60
N LEU A 62 7.34 16.12 -3.68
CA LEU A 62 6.38 15.01 -3.67
C LEU A 62 6.87 13.84 -2.82
N LEU A 63 8.14 13.47 -2.92
CA LEU A 63 8.75 12.43 -2.10
C LEU A 63 8.83 12.84 -0.64
N GLY A 64 9.13 14.10 -0.34
CA GLY A 64 9.08 14.66 1.01
C GLY A 64 7.67 14.69 1.58
N ALA A 65 6.66 14.91 0.75
CA ALA A 65 5.24 14.83 1.09
C ALA A 65 4.66 13.40 1.09
N ILE A 66 5.39 12.41 0.59
CA ILE A 66 5.08 10.96 0.69
C ILE A 66 5.80 10.33 1.88
N GLY A 67 7.04 10.71 2.13
CA GLY A 67 7.52 10.84 3.51
C GLY A 67 6.62 11.85 4.25
N SER A 68 6.70 12.14 5.53
CA SER A 68 5.66 12.90 6.25
C SER A 68 4.20 12.36 6.21
N ARG A 69 3.86 11.23 5.55
CA ARG A 69 2.52 10.62 5.65
C ARG A 69 2.51 9.48 6.66
N GLY A 70 1.56 9.54 7.58
CA GLY A 70 1.18 8.42 8.43
C GLY A 70 0.07 7.62 7.76
N PHE A 71 0.20 6.29 7.70
CA PHE A 71 -0.87 5.43 7.20
C PHE A 71 -0.89 4.13 8.00
N MET A 72 -2.09 3.61 8.26
CA MET A 72 -2.28 2.36 8.99
C MET A 72 -2.28 1.19 8.01
N GLU A 73 -1.53 0.13 8.31
CA GLU A 73 -1.54 -1.10 7.53
C GLU A 73 -1.95 -2.27 8.42
N PHE A 74 -2.75 -3.21 7.89
CA PHE A 74 -3.07 -4.45 8.58
C PHE A 74 -1.82 -5.33 8.71
N ASN A 75 -1.53 -5.80 9.92
CA ASN A 75 -0.33 -6.60 10.19
C ASN A 75 -0.45 -7.97 9.54
N MET A 76 0.45 -8.23 8.59
CA MET A 76 0.52 -9.46 7.82
C MET A 76 1.85 -10.20 8.02
N PRO A 77 1.83 -11.54 8.19
CA PRO A 77 0.64 -12.37 8.42
C PRO A 77 0.11 -12.23 9.87
N PRO A 78 -1.16 -12.58 10.12
CA PRO A 78 -1.67 -12.83 11.47
C PRO A 78 -0.75 -13.74 12.27
N LYS A 79 -0.44 -13.35 13.51
CA LYS A 79 0.44 -14.12 14.39
C LYS A 79 -0.38 -15.02 15.30
N LEU A 80 -0.14 -16.33 15.24
CA LEU A 80 -0.76 -17.30 16.14
C LEU A 80 -0.22 -17.14 17.56
N LEU A 81 -1.10 -17.30 18.56
CA LEU A 81 -0.65 -17.37 19.94
C LEU A 81 -0.18 -18.79 20.30
N PRO A 82 0.93 -18.93 21.06
CA PRO A 82 1.37 -20.23 21.56
C PRO A 82 0.27 -20.95 22.34
N GLY A 83 0.01 -22.23 22.01
CA GLY A 83 -1.04 -23.03 22.64
C GLY A 83 -2.46 -22.85 22.08
N PHE A 84 -2.68 -21.91 21.16
CA PHE A 84 -3.98 -21.64 20.53
C PHE A 84 -3.95 -21.83 19.01
N SER A 85 -3.12 -22.77 18.56
CA SER A 85 -2.84 -23.01 17.14
C SER A 85 -3.33 -24.37 16.64
N THR A 86 -4.02 -25.15 17.47
CA THR A 86 -4.53 -26.46 17.09
C THR A 86 -6.01 -26.38 16.75
N ILE A 87 -6.40 -26.85 15.57
CA ILE A 87 -7.79 -27.03 15.15
C ILE A 87 -8.31 -28.32 15.79
N ALA A 88 -9.05 -28.17 16.88
CA ALA A 88 -9.65 -29.28 17.64
C ALA A 88 -10.97 -28.84 18.30
N THR A 89 -11.78 -29.81 18.72
CA THR A 89 -13.16 -29.55 19.16
C THR A 89 -13.27 -28.82 20.50
N ASP A 90 -12.28 -29.00 21.35
CA ASP A 90 -12.20 -28.46 22.71
C ASP A 90 -11.22 -27.28 22.82
N ARG A 91 -10.67 -26.82 21.68
CA ARG A 91 -9.61 -25.81 21.65
C ARG A 91 -10.08 -24.52 21.02
N VAL A 92 -9.70 -23.43 21.67
CA VAL A 92 -9.82 -22.07 21.14
C VAL A 92 -8.66 -21.84 20.17
N ILE A 93 -8.94 -21.22 19.03
CA ILE A 93 -7.90 -20.70 18.14
C ILE A 93 -7.75 -19.20 18.42
N ALA A 94 -6.52 -18.73 18.57
CA ALA A 94 -6.25 -17.33 18.88
C ALA A 94 -5.15 -16.74 18.00
N MET A 95 -5.40 -15.53 17.49
CA MET A 95 -4.46 -14.79 16.65
C MET A 95 -4.37 -13.34 17.11
N GLU A 96 -3.15 -12.80 17.09
CA GLU A 96 -2.92 -11.36 17.17
C GLU A 96 -3.22 -10.74 15.80
N LEU A 97 -4.27 -9.91 15.77
CA LEU A 97 -4.65 -9.12 14.61
C LEU A 97 -4.54 -7.64 14.97
N GLY A 98 -3.95 -6.85 14.09
CA GLY A 98 -3.72 -5.45 14.40
C GLY A 98 -3.40 -4.62 13.17
N HIS A 99 -3.32 -3.31 13.40
CA HIS A 99 -2.85 -2.36 12.41
C HIS A 99 -1.68 -1.59 12.99
N THR A 100 -0.67 -1.35 12.16
CA THR A 100 0.51 -0.57 12.53
C THR A 100 0.65 0.59 11.57
N ASN A 101 1.02 1.76 12.10
CA ASN A 101 1.40 2.89 11.28
C ASN A 101 2.75 2.60 10.62
N ARG A 102 2.72 2.39 9.31
CA ARG A 102 3.91 2.10 8.48
C ARG A 102 4.44 3.33 7.76
N GLY A 103 3.73 4.45 7.93
CA GLY A 103 4.20 5.75 7.54
C GLY A 103 5.28 6.29 8.46
N ASN A 104 5.79 7.46 8.11
CA ASN A 104 6.84 8.16 8.87
C ASN A 104 6.34 9.44 9.55
N ALA A 105 5.02 9.63 9.63
CA ALA A 105 4.38 10.63 10.47
C ALA A 105 3.26 10.02 11.30
N ASP A 106 2.78 10.78 12.28
CA ASP A 106 1.69 10.36 13.15
C ASP A 106 0.36 10.21 12.39
N VAL A 107 -0.36 9.15 12.70
CA VAL A 107 -1.76 8.97 12.32
C VAL A 107 -2.65 9.47 13.46
N ARG A 108 -3.62 10.34 13.16
CA ARG A 108 -4.56 10.89 14.14
C ARG A 108 -5.96 10.32 13.97
N SER A 109 -6.72 10.33 15.06
CA SER A 109 -8.13 9.92 15.07
C SER A 109 -8.36 8.52 14.48
N ALA A 110 -7.38 7.64 14.68
CA ALA A 110 -7.42 6.28 14.16
C ALA A 110 -8.35 5.40 14.98
N PHE A 111 -9.27 4.72 14.30
CA PHE A 111 -10.07 3.65 14.87
C PHE A 111 -9.81 2.39 14.04
N SER A 112 -9.49 1.30 14.73
CA SER A 112 -9.26 0.01 14.09
C SER A 112 -10.14 -1.06 14.72
N PHE A 113 -10.73 -1.86 13.85
CA PHE A 113 -11.44 -3.08 14.16
C PHE A 113 -10.70 -4.25 13.54
N SER A 114 -10.66 -5.36 14.26
CA SER A 114 -10.19 -6.62 13.71
C SER A 114 -11.09 -7.74 14.20
N GLY A 115 -11.29 -8.76 13.37
CA GLY A 115 -12.18 -9.87 13.66
C GLY A 115 -11.62 -11.18 13.11
N LEU A 116 -12.00 -12.29 13.74
CA LEU A 116 -11.61 -13.64 13.36
C LEU A 116 -12.86 -14.53 13.45
N MET A 117 -13.20 -15.21 12.36
CA MET A 117 -14.43 -16.02 12.27
C MET A 117 -14.21 -17.26 11.42
N VAL A 118 -15.09 -18.25 11.58
CA VAL A 118 -15.18 -19.43 10.71
C VAL A 118 -16.43 -19.26 9.84
N SER A 119 -16.33 -19.53 8.54
CA SER A 119 -17.50 -19.45 7.66
C SER A 119 -18.54 -20.53 7.99
N GLU A 120 -19.80 -20.19 7.78
CA GLU A 120 -20.92 -21.12 7.85
C GLU A 120 -21.18 -21.72 6.46
N GLY A 121 -21.38 -23.04 6.39
CA GLY A 121 -21.69 -23.73 5.13
C GLY A 121 -20.48 -23.89 4.19
N ILE A 122 -20.68 -24.67 3.12
CA ILE A 122 -19.63 -24.96 2.12
C ILE A 122 -19.21 -23.68 1.41
N TYR A 123 -17.90 -23.50 1.28
CA TYR A 123 -17.29 -22.36 0.63
C TYR A 123 -17.76 -22.21 -0.83
N SER A 124 -18.20 -21.00 -1.16
CA SER A 124 -18.59 -20.59 -2.51
C SER A 124 -18.07 -19.17 -2.77
N ALA A 125 -18.12 -18.70 -4.02
CA ALA A 125 -17.75 -17.33 -4.35
C ALA A 125 -18.55 -16.27 -3.57
N GLY A 126 -19.79 -16.60 -3.15
CA GLY A 126 -20.62 -15.71 -2.33
C GLY A 126 -20.20 -15.65 -0.86
N THR A 127 -19.41 -16.61 -0.38
CA THR A 127 -18.99 -16.69 1.03
C THR A 127 -18.12 -15.50 1.41
N ASP A 128 -17.21 -15.06 0.55
CA ASP A 128 -16.33 -13.91 0.81
C ASP A 128 -17.14 -12.63 1.04
N ARG A 129 -18.11 -12.35 0.15
CA ARG A 129 -18.98 -11.18 0.27
C ARG A 129 -19.85 -11.23 1.52
N PHE A 130 -20.39 -12.40 1.84
CA PHE A 130 -21.19 -12.60 3.05
C PHE A 130 -20.36 -12.38 4.33
N MET A 131 -19.14 -12.91 4.38
CA MET A 131 -18.27 -12.72 5.54
C MET A 131 -17.87 -11.26 5.71
N ARG A 132 -17.54 -10.55 4.62
CA ARG A 132 -17.29 -9.09 4.66
C ARG A 132 -18.50 -8.32 5.20
N PHE A 133 -19.70 -8.66 4.74
CA PHE A 133 -20.95 -8.06 5.24
C PHE A 133 -21.11 -8.28 6.75
N LYS A 134 -20.98 -9.53 7.23
CA LYS A 134 -21.07 -9.84 8.67
C LYS A 134 -20.06 -9.05 9.50
N PHE A 135 -18.80 -8.94 9.05
CA PHE A 135 -17.81 -8.12 9.74
C PHE A 135 -18.15 -6.62 9.71
N GLY A 136 -18.73 -6.13 8.61
CA GLY A 136 -19.21 -4.75 8.50
C GLY A 136 -20.30 -4.43 9.52
N GLU A 137 -21.23 -5.34 9.78
CA GLU A 137 -22.25 -5.19 10.82
C GLU A 137 -21.62 -5.10 12.22
N GLU A 138 -20.66 -5.98 12.55
CA GLU A 138 -19.96 -5.92 13.83
C GLU A 138 -19.16 -4.62 14.00
N MET A 139 -18.55 -4.14 12.92
CA MET A 139 -17.82 -2.87 12.90
C MET A 139 -18.77 -1.71 13.18
N ALA A 140 -19.92 -1.63 12.50
CA ALA A 140 -20.89 -0.55 12.69
C ALA A 140 -21.37 -0.45 14.16
N LEU A 141 -21.55 -1.59 14.82
CA LEU A 141 -21.93 -1.64 16.24
C LEU A 141 -20.83 -1.12 17.18
N ARG A 142 -19.56 -1.23 16.79
CA ARG A 142 -18.40 -0.86 17.62
C ARG A 142 -17.84 0.53 17.29
N ALA A 143 -17.98 1.01 16.07
CA ALA A 143 -17.44 2.28 15.61
C ALA A 143 -17.92 3.45 16.49
N ASN A 144 -19.19 3.44 16.89
CA ASN A 144 -19.78 4.51 17.72
C ASN A 144 -19.33 4.49 19.20
N LYS A 145 -18.67 3.42 19.66
CA LYS A 145 -18.32 3.20 21.07
C LYS A 145 -16.83 3.24 21.35
N THR A 146 -16.00 3.40 20.32
CA THR A 146 -14.54 3.22 20.47
C THR A 146 -13.81 4.55 20.48
N VAL A 147 -12.87 4.69 21.41
CA VAL A 147 -11.97 5.85 21.48
C VAL A 147 -11.01 5.82 20.28
N ARG A 148 -10.96 6.93 19.53
CA ARG A 148 -10.01 7.12 18.44
C ARG A 148 -8.63 7.44 19.00
N GLY A 149 -7.60 6.75 18.52
CA GLY A 149 -6.22 6.89 18.98
C GLY A 149 -5.34 7.73 18.05
N GLN A 150 -4.14 8.05 18.54
CA GLN A 150 -3.05 8.59 17.73
C GLN A 150 -1.86 7.61 17.77
N TYR A 151 -1.30 7.31 16.60
CA TYR A 151 -0.22 6.32 16.46
C TYR A 151 0.95 6.93 15.69
N GLY A 152 2.10 7.05 16.35
CA GLY A 152 3.34 7.43 15.68
C GLY A 152 3.94 6.32 14.81
N PRO A 153 5.02 6.59 14.07
CA PRO A 153 5.67 5.61 13.20
C PRO A 153 6.02 4.30 13.93
N GLY A 154 5.64 3.17 13.33
CA GLY A 154 5.85 1.83 13.89
C GLY A 154 4.94 1.48 15.08
N ARG A 155 4.14 2.42 15.59
CA ARG A 155 3.13 2.17 16.63
C ARG A 155 1.81 1.76 15.99
N GLY A 156 0.96 1.11 16.77
CA GLY A 156 -0.32 0.63 16.26
C GLY A 156 -1.19 0.06 17.35
N VAL A 157 -2.28 -0.55 16.93
CA VAL A 157 -3.19 -1.28 17.80
C VAL A 157 -3.18 -2.74 17.40
N VAL A 158 -2.87 -3.61 18.37
CA VAL A 158 -2.91 -5.06 18.21
C VAL A 158 -3.89 -5.59 19.24
N GLY A 159 -4.74 -6.52 18.80
CA GLY A 159 -5.67 -7.20 19.66
C GLY A 159 -5.69 -8.68 19.37
N THR A 160 -5.78 -9.47 20.43
CA THR A 160 -6.03 -10.90 20.30
C THR A 160 -7.48 -11.12 19.89
N ARG A 161 -7.69 -11.96 18.88
CA ARG A 161 -9.00 -12.44 18.46
C ARG A 161 -9.06 -13.95 18.62
N TYR A 162 -10.23 -14.42 19.00
CA TYR A 162 -10.47 -15.80 19.38
C TYR A 162 -11.57 -16.36 18.50
N ILE A 163 -11.38 -17.60 18.04
CA ILE A 163 -12.45 -18.47 17.57
C ILE A 163 -12.81 -19.38 18.75
N PRO A 164 -14.08 -19.42 19.18
CA PRO A 164 -14.49 -20.31 20.27
C PRO A 164 -14.24 -21.79 19.92
N PRO A 165 -14.32 -22.71 20.91
CA PRO A 165 -14.16 -24.13 20.64
C PRO A 165 -15.04 -24.60 19.49
N LEU A 166 -14.45 -25.37 18.57
CA LEU A 166 -15.09 -25.80 17.34
C LEU A 166 -15.94 -27.05 17.57
N THR A 167 -16.99 -27.23 16.79
CA THR A 167 -17.67 -28.53 16.73
C THR A 167 -16.84 -29.54 15.92
N SER A 168 -17.05 -30.85 16.12
CA SER A 168 -16.40 -31.89 15.30
C SER A 168 -16.62 -31.64 13.81
N LYS A 169 -17.87 -31.29 13.44
CA LYS A 169 -18.25 -30.97 12.07
C LYS A 169 -17.44 -29.80 11.49
N GLN A 170 -17.17 -28.76 12.28
CA GLN A 170 -16.35 -27.62 11.85
C GLN A 170 -14.88 -27.99 11.69
N VAL A 171 -14.32 -28.79 12.63
CA VAL A 171 -12.94 -29.28 12.53
C VAL A 171 -12.75 -30.05 11.22
N ASP A 172 -13.61 -31.03 10.96
CA ASP A 172 -13.52 -31.86 9.75
C ASP A 172 -13.68 -31.00 8.48
N ALA A 173 -14.67 -30.09 8.46
CA ALA A 173 -14.91 -29.22 7.32
C ALA A 173 -13.75 -28.24 7.05
N ILE A 174 -13.07 -27.71 8.10
CA ILE A 174 -11.88 -26.86 7.92
C ILE A 174 -10.73 -27.69 7.32
N LEU A 175 -10.49 -28.88 7.86
CA LEU A 175 -9.41 -29.76 7.44
C LEU A 175 -9.62 -30.33 6.02
N ASN A 176 -10.88 -30.50 5.60
CA ASN A 176 -11.26 -30.86 4.24
C ASN A 176 -11.23 -29.67 3.29
N GLY A 177 -11.27 -28.45 3.83
CA GLY A 177 -11.29 -27.21 3.07
C GLY A 177 -12.68 -26.81 2.58
N ASP A 178 -13.72 -27.41 3.14
CA ASP A 178 -15.12 -27.09 2.87
C ASP A 178 -15.50 -25.74 3.47
N ILE A 179 -14.94 -25.38 4.64
CA ILE A 179 -15.12 -24.06 5.26
C ILE A 179 -13.76 -23.39 5.52
N ARG A 180 -13.76 -22.07 5.74
CA ARG A 180 -12.53 -21.27 5.91
C ARG A 180 -12.53 -20.51 7.22
N ILE A 181 -11.32 -20.23 7.70
CA ILE A 181 -11.08 -19.26 8.77
C ILE A 181 -10.83 -17.90 8.10
N PHE A 182 -11.61 -16.89 8.47
CA PHE A 182 -11.51 -15.53 7.98
C PHE A 182 -10.89 -14.61 9.04
N ALA A 183 -9.95 -13.78 8.62
CA ALA A 183 -9.45 -12.64 9.38
C ALA A 183 -9.87 -11.36 8.66
N PHE A 184 -10.44 -10.43 9.42
CA PHE A 184 -10.87 -9.13 8.91
C PHE A 184 -10.18 -8.03 9.68
N GLY A 185 -9.72 -7.02 8.96
CA GLY A 185 -9.16 -5.79 9.48
C GLY A 185 -9.88 -4.62 8.83
N TRP A 186 -10.31 -3.65 9.63
CA TRP A 186 -10.84 -2.40 9.14
C TRP A 186 -10.25 -1.29 9.96
N THR A 187 -9.75 -0.23 9.33
CA THR A 187 -9.19 0.91 10.04
C THR A 187 -9.53 2.19 9.30
N THR A 188 -9.94 3.20 10.06
CA THR A 188 -10.12 4.57 9.58
C THR A 188 -9.17 5.49 10.32
N TRP A 189 -8.68 6.54 9.66
CA TRP A 189 -7.91 7.62 10.30
C TRP A 189 -8.02 8.92 9.52
N VAL A 190 -7.58 10.03 10.11
CA VAL A 190 -7.60 11.34 9.46
C VAL A 190 -6.19 11.71 9.01
N GLU A 191 -6.00 11.87 7.71
CA GLU A 191 -4.82 12.49 7.11
C GLU A 191 -5.04 13.98 6.83
N ALA A 192 -3.97 14.68 6.43
CA ALA A 192 -4.06 16.09 6.03
C ALA A 192 -5.05 16.34 4.88
N THR A 193 -5.27 15.34 4.01
CA THR A 193 -6.17 15.44 2.85
C THR A 193 -7.60 14.99 3.14
N GLY A 194 -7.89 14.48 4.34
CA GLY A 194 -9.21 13.96 4.72
C GLY A 194 -9.16 12.61 5.42
N GLU A 195 -10.33 12.04 5.66
CA GLU A 195 -10.46 10.70 6.25
C GLU A 195 -10.02 9.63 5.23
N GLN A 196 -9.22 8.68 5.70
CA GLN A 196 -8.78 7.50 4.96
C GLN A 196 -9.36 6.27 5.62
N VAL A 197 -9.75 5.28 4.80
CA VAL A 197 -10.29 4.01 5.26
C VAL A 197 -9.56 2.89 4.53
N ILE A 198 -9.10 1.91 5.29
CA ILE A 198 -8.59 0.64 4.77
C ILE A 198 -9.45 -0.49 5.31
N GLU A 199 -9.91 -1.33 4.40
CA GLU A 199 -10.55 -2.61 4.69
C GLU A 199 -9.66 -3.73 4.15
N THR A 200 -9.49 -4.78 4.94
CA THR A 200 -8.72 -5.97 4.59
C THR A 200 -9.51 -7.19 5.01
N CYS A 201 -9.87 -8.02 4.05
CA CYS A 201 -10.51 -9.32 4.30
C CYS A 201 -9.59 -10.42 3.77
N LEU A 202 -9.34 -11.41 4.61
CA LEU A 202 -8.47 -12.53 4.31
C LEU A 202 -9.13 -13.84 4.73
N TRP A 203 -8.86 -14.91 4.00
CA TRP A 203 -9.18 -16.25 4.42
C TRP A 203 -7.96 -17.17 4.38
N LEU A 204 -7.88 -18.05 5.35
CA LEU A 204 -6.82 -19.03 5.48
C LEU A 204 -7.05 -20.16 4.49
N GLN A 205 -6.06 -20.44 3.63
CA GLN A 205 -6.05 -21.61 2.77
C GLN A 205 -6.23 -22.89 3.59
N ARG A 206 -6.85 -23.93 2.99
CA ARG A 206 -6.97 -25.25 3.61
C ARG A 206 -5.65 -25.64 4.31
N PRO A 207 -5.65 -25.80 5.64
CA PRO A 207 -4.45 -26.18 6.34
C PRO A 207 -4.08 -27.63 6.00
N GLN A 208 -2.78 -27.91 5.91
CA GLN A 208 -2.29 -29.26 5.62
C GLN A 208 -2.38 -30.20 6.82
N SER A 209 -2.60 -29.66 8.03
CA SER A 209 -2.75 -30.42 9.27
C SER A 209 -3.60 -29.64 10.27
N ALA A 210 -4.06 -30.31 11.33
CA ALA A 210 -4.74 -29.66 12.46
C ALA A 210 -3.85 -28.66 13.21
N GLN A 211 -2.53 -28.80 13.13
CA GLN A 211 -1.61 -27.85 13.74
C GLN A 211 -1.35 -26.68 12.78
N LEU A 212 -1.81 -25.49 13.16
CA LEU A 212 -1.49 -24.25 12.47
C LEU A 212 -0.06 -23.81 12.85
N ILE A 213 0.72 -23.49 11.83
CA ILE A 213 2.12 -23.04 11.95
C ILE A 213 2.23 -21.79 11.07
N THR A 214 2.63 -20.67 11.65
CA THR A 214 2.59 -19.35 10.98
C THR A 214 3.33 -19.35 9.64
N GLU A 215 4.48 -20.01 9.57
CA GLU A 215 5.32 -20.09 8.37
C GLU A 215 4.67 -20.91 7.24
N ARG A 216 3.76 -21.83 7.59
CA ARG A 216 3.03 -22.69 6.66
C ARG A 216 1.64 -22.16 6.30
N MET A 217 1.13 -21.19 7.06
CA MET A 217 -0.15 -20.56 6.74
C MET A 217 -0.04 -19.78 5.43
N ARG A 218 -1.11 -19.82 4.65
CA ARG A 218 -1.27 -19.05 3.42
C ARG A 218 -2.61 -18.34 3.48
N TRP A 219 -2.57 -17.03 3.35
CA TRP A 219 -3.74 -16.17 3.40
C TRP A 219 -4.04 -15.65 2.01
N ASN A 220 -5.30 -15.76 1.60
CA ASN A 220 -5.78 -15.20 0.35
C ASN A 220 -6.66 -13.99 0.66
N ARG A 221 -6.65 -13.00 -0.24
CA ARG A 221 -7.57 -11.87 -0.17
C ARG A 221 -8.97 -12.34 -0.54
N CYS A 222 -9.98 -11.84 0.17
CA CYS A 222 -11.37 -12.04 -0.22
C CYS A 222 -11.63 -11.36 -1.57
N ALA A 223 -12.56 -11.91 -2.36
CA ALA A 223 -13.01 -11.26 -3.58
C ALA A 223 -13.60 -9.86 -3.30
N GLU A 224 -13.29 -8.90 -4.17
CA GLU A 224 -13.85 -7.54 -4.13
C GLU A 224 -15.30 -7.48 -4.59
#